data_AF-A0A1J4KIG2-F1
#
_entry.id   AF-A0A1J4KIG2-F1
#
_cell.length_a   1.000
_cell.length_b   1.000
_cell.length_c   1.000
_cell.angle_alpha   90.00
_cell.angle_beta   90.00
_cell.angle_gamma   90.00
#
_symmetry.space_group_name_H-M   'P 1'
#
loop_
_entity.id
_entity.type
_entity.pdbx_description
1 polymer ?
#
loop_
_entity_poly.entity_id
_entity_poly.type
_entity_poly.pdbx_seq_one_letter_code
_entity_poly.pdbx_strand_id
1 'polypeptide(L)'
;MNIVLLLNILVISMIFFLWLILAQNSSKNESLFLSEIFIQLGNDDYFNIYPEYQENLTIDNVLSRLENKLLFYRSSFPTLSLNSFNFSHLEDEISFISENFYLMIRQDEERKMNYEQCLKDLECEILERIFQHHNLKLFDEDSLFNFIFAVNEKSKDKYKSFILYENVKFEYLSSSSIEKFISIFDVSYLTTQIWSSLCQRLMLSIPANEIANNNRYTLKVIEIPYKNTLNEGLTICGENILVIHVIVKLLKLLLLLFVIV
;
A
#
# COMPACT_ATOMS: atom_id res chain seq x y z
N MET A 1 31.67 -9.87 30.40
CA MET A 1 31.27 -9.39 29.06
C MET A 1 32.48 -9.55 28.16
N ASN A 2 32.40 -10.45 27.17
CA ASN A 2 33.55 -11.06 26.50
C ASN A 2 34.40 -10.04 25.72
N ILE A 3 35.70 -9.98 26.04
CA ILE A 3 36.71 -9.21 25.27
C ILE A 3 36.68 -9.58 23.79
N VAL A 4 36.38 -10.84 23.47
CA VAL A 4 36.17 -11.34 22.10
C VAL A 4 34.99 -10.65 21.40
N LEU A 5 33.91 -10.37 22.14
CA LEU A 5 32.73 -9.69 21.61
C LEU A 5 33.06 -8.21 21.32
N LEU A 6 33.82 -7.58 22.21
CA LEU A 6 34.29 -6.20 22.03
C LEU A 6 35.27 -6.07 20.86
N LEU A 7 36.18 -7.03 20.69
CA LEU A 7 37.09 -7.10 19.55
C LEU A 7 36.34 -7.30 18.23
N ASN A 8 35.34 -8.18 18.20
CA ASN A 8 34.52 -8.38 17.00
C ASN A 8 33.75 -7.11 16.63
N ILE A 9 33.16 -6.41 17.61
CA ILE A 9 32.46 -5.13 17.37
C ILE A 9 33.45 -4.06 16.86
N LEU A 10 34.63 -3.97 17.44
CA LEU A 10 35.66 -3.03 17.00
C LEU A 10 36.14 -3.32 15.58
N VAL A 11 36.39 -4.58 15.25
CA VAL A 11 36.79 -5.01 13.89
C VAL A 11 35.68 -4.72 12.88
N ILE A 12 34.42 -5.01 13.21
CA ILE A 12 33.27 -4.70 12.35
C ILE A 12 33.13 -3.19 12.15
N SER A 13 33.25 -2.39 13.23
CA SER A 13 33.18 -0.92 13.12
C SER A 13 34.35 -0.33 12.34
N MET A 14 35.55 -0.95 12.43
CA MET A 14 36.73 -0.49 11.72
C MET A 14 36.65 -0.83 10.23
N ILE A 15 36.10 -1.99 9.88
CA ILE A 15 35.79 -2.38 8.49
C ILE A 15 34.72 -1.45 7.91
N PHE A 16 33.70 -1.10 8.70
CA PHE A 16 32.67 -0.13 8.33
C PHE A 16 33.25 1.27 8.08
N PHE A 17 34.18 1.71 8.93
CA PHE A 17 34.83 3.02 8.79
C PHE A 17 35.77 3.06 7.57
N LEU A 18 36.53 1.98 7.31
CA LEU A 18 37.31 1.83 6.08
C LEU A 18 36.42 1.82 4.83
N TRP A 19 35.23 1.22 4.92
CA TRP A 19 34.26 1.23 3.84
C TRP A 19 33.68 2.62 3.59
N LEU A 20 33.36 3.41 4.63
CA LEU A 20 32.90 4.80 4.45
C LEU A 20 33.90 5.63 3.63
N ILE A 21 35.19 5.39 3.83
CA ILE A 21 36.30 6.06 3.14
C ILE A 21 36.46 5.55 1.69
N LEU A 22 36.21 4.27 1.44
CA LEU A 22 36.34 3.65 0.11
C LEU A 22 35.08 3.84 -0.77
N ALA A 23 33.89 3.81 -0.18
CA ALA A 23 32.61 3.98 -0.88
C ALA A 23 32.45 5.39 -1.46
N GLN A 24 32.99 6.42 -0.80
CA GLN A 24 32.97 7.79 -1.33
C GLN A 24 33.89 8.02 -2.54
N ASN A 25 34.83 7.09 -2.82
CA ASN A 25 35.86 7.26 -3.84
C ASN A 25 35.94 6.10 -4.86
N SER A 26 35.01 5.15 -4.81
CA SER A 26 35.07 3.93 -5.62
C SER A 26 34.14 3.95 -6.84
N SER A 27 34.48 3.13 -7.84
CA SER A 27 33.62 2.91 -9.00
C SER A 27 32.33 2.17 -8.59
N LYS A 28 31.25 2.32 -9.37
CA LYS A 28 29.95 1.68 -9.09
C LYS A 28 30.08 0.16 -8.84
N ASN A 29 30.96 -0.52 -9.57
CA ASN A 29 31.19 -1.97 -9.44
C ASN A 29 31.88 -2.36 -8.13
N GLU A 30 32.84 -1.57 -7.65
CA GLU A 30 33.50 -1.81 -6.37
C GLU A 30 32.53 -1.59 -5.20
N SER A 31 31.65 -0.60 -5.32
CA SER A 31 30.60 -0.33 -4.34
C SER A 31 29.59 -1.48 -4.23
N LEU A 32 29.22 -2.10 -5.37
CA LEU A 32 28.36 -3.28 -5.45
C LEU A 32 29.02 -4.51 -4.82
N PHE A 33 30.29 -4.78 -5.14
CA PHE A 33 31.04 -5.89 -4.56
C PHE A 33 31.15 -5.78 -3.02
N LEU A 34 31.45 -4.58 -2.52
CA LEU A 34 31.54 -4.36 -1.07
C LEU A 34 30.19 -4.55 -0.39
N SER A 35 29.11 -4.03 -0.99
CA SER A 35 27.75 -4.19 -0.45
C SER A 35 27.30 -5.65 -0.33
N GLU A 36 27.71 -6.50 -1.30
CA GLU A 36 27.47 -7.94 -1.25
C GLU A 36 28.16 -8.57 -0.02
N ILE A 37 29.43 -8.21 0.23
CA ILE A 37 30.18 -8.68 1.40
C ILE A 37 29.49 -8.23 2.70
N PHE A 38 29.03 -6.98 2.79
CA PHE A 38 28.38 -6.49 4.00
C PHE A 38 27.08 -7.24 4.31
N ILE A 39 26.24 -7.48 3.32
CA ILE A 39 25.01 -8.25 3.50
C ILE A 39 25.34 -9.70 3.88
N GLN A 40 26.36 -10.32 3.29
CA GLN A 40 26.81 -11.67 3.68
C GLN A 40 27.36 -11.71 5.12
N LEU A 41 27.89 -10.60 5.62
CA LEU A 41 28.31 -10.43 7.01
C LEU A 41 27.15 -10.07 7.95
N GLY A 42 25.91 -10.00 7.44
CA GLY A 42 24.71 -9.60 8.19
C GLY A 42 24.67 -8.11 8.52
N ASN A 43 25.42 -7.30 7.79
CA ASN A 43 25.43 -5.85 7.92
C ASN A 43 24.57 -5.26 6.81
N ASP A 44 23.28 -5.15 7.11
CA ASP A 44 22.27 -4.78 6.14
C ASP A 44 22.07 -3.25 6.03
N ASP A 45 22.90 -2.46 6.72
CA ASP A 45 22.82 -0.98 6.78
C ASP A 45 23.16 -0.28 5.45
N TYR A 46 23.46 -1.03 4.38
CA TYR A 46 23.78 -0.47 3.05
C TYR A 46 22.79 0.62 2.63
N PHE A 47 21.48 0.34 2.66
CA PHE A 47 20.47 1.30 2.22
C PHE A 47 20.41 2.57 3.08
N ASN A 48 20.83 2.50 4.35
CA ASN A 48 20.81 3.64 5.26
C ASN A 48 21.93 4.66 4.94
N ILE A 49 22.96 4.22 4.23
CA ILE A 49 24.19 5.01 4.03
C ILE A 49 24.21 5.69 2.66
N TYR A 50 23.44 5.19 1.70
CA TYR A 50 23.40 5.73 0.35
C TYR A 50 22.43 6.93 0.26
N PRO A 51 22.91 8.12 -0.14
CA PRO A 51 22.09 9.34 -0.19
C PRO A 51 20.82 9.21 -1.05
N GLU A 52 20.85 8.38 -2.09
CA GLU A 52 19.70 8.12 -2.98
C GLU A 52 18.49 7.48 -2.25
N TYR A 53 18.70 6.84 -1.10
CA TYR A 53 17.62 6.29 -0.27
C TYR A 53 17.30 7.16 0.97
N GLN A 54 17.95 8.31 1.12
CA GLN A 54 17.70 9.23 2.25
C GLN A 54 16.65 10.31 1.92
N GLU A 55 16.23 10.41 0.66
CA GLU A 55 15.16 11.31 0.27
C GLU A 55 13.83 10.94 0.95
N ASN A 56 13.05 11.97 1.30
CA ASN A 56 11.72 11.77 1.88
C ASN A 56 10.82 10.99 0.91
N LEU A 57 10.07 10.02 1.44
CA LEU A 57 9.13 9.24 0.65
C LEU A 57 7.95 10.08 0.21
N THR A 58 7.63 9.96 -1.08
CA THR A 58 6.50 10.58 -1.76
C THR A 58 5.84 9.55 -2.66
N ILE A 59 4.59 9.80 -3.06
CA ILE A 59 3.86 8.91 -3.98
C ILE A 59 4.65 8.72 -5.30
N ASP A 60 5.35 9.76 -5.74
CA ASP A 60 6.11 9.75 -7.00
C ASP A 60 7.40 8.94 -6.96
N ASN A 61 8.09 8.89 -5.80
CA ASN A 61 9.39 8.23 -5.70
C ASN A 61 9.34 6.84 -5.04
N VAL A 62 8.31 6.52 -4.25
CA VAL A 62 8.30 5.31 -3.42
C VAL A 62 8.40 4.03 -4.23
N LEU A 63 7.69 3.95 -5.37
CA LEU A 63 7.73 2.76 -6.22
C LEU A 63 9.08 2.58 -6.89
N SER A 64 9.68 3.66 -7.41
CA SER A 64 11.03 3.61 -7.99
C SER A 64 12.08 3.25 -6.94
N ARG A 65 11.93 3.75 -5.70
CA ARG A 65 12.82 3.43 -4.59
C ARG A 65 12.71 1.96 -4.20
N LEU A 66 11.49 1.45 -4.07
CA LEU A 66 11.21 0.02 -3.83
C LEU A 66 11.81 -0.85 -4.93
N GLU A 67 11.55 -0.52 -6.19
CA GLU A 67 12.06 -1.27 -7.35
C GLU A 67 13.59 -1.29 -7.40
N ASN A 68 14.24 -0.16 -7.13
CA ASN A 68 15.70 -0.09 -7.07
C ASN A 68 16.29 -0.98 -5.98
N LYS A 69 15.70 -0.99 -4.77
CA LYS A 69 16.13 -1.87 -3.68
C LYS A 69 15.95 -3.34 -4.04
N LEU A 70 14.83 -3.70 -4.66
CA LEU A 70 14.56 -5.07 -5.13
C LEU A 70 15.53 -5.48 -6.25
N LEU A 71 15.78 -4.59 -7.21
CA LEU A 71 16.70 -4.83 -8.32
C LEU A 71 18.13 -5.04 -7.83
N PHE A 72 18.59 -4.19 -6.91
CA PHE A 72 19.89 -4.33 -6.26
C PHE A 72 20.00 -5.72 -5.63
N TYR A 73 19.02 -6.13 -4.83
CA TYR A 73 19.07 -7.44 -4.18
C TYR A 73 19.07 -8.60 -5.17
N ARG A 74 18.26 -8.53 -6.24
CA ARG A 74 18.27 -9.56 -7.30
C ARG A 74 19.61 -9.64 -8.01
N SER A 75 20.23 -8.50 -8.25
CA SER A 75 21.52 -8.43 -8.95
C SER A 75 22.67 -8.95 -8.08
N SER A 76 22.61 -8.70 -6.77
CA SER A 76 23.61 -9.16 -5.80
C SER A 76 23.39 -10.61 -5.37
N PHE A 77 22.15 -11.09 -5.35
CA PHE A 77 21.77 -12.42 -4.86
C PHE A 77 20.78 -13.15 -5.79
N PRO A 78 21.19 -13.51 -7.02
CA PRO A 78 20.29 -14.06 -8.04
C PRO A 78 19.70 -15.43 -7.68
N THR A 79 20.27 -16.15 -6.71
CA THR A 79 19.78 -17.47 -6.28
C THR A 79 18.90 -17.41 -5.03
N LEU A 80 18.79 -16.26 -4.35
CA LEU A 80 17.97 -16.13 -3.15
C LEU A 80 16.50 -15.90 -3.54
N SER A 81 15.63 -16.67 -2.90
CA SER A 81 14.18 -16.47 -2.98
C SER A 81 13.80 -15.20 -2.21
N LEU A 82 12.77 -14.47 -2.68
CA LEU A 82 12.21 -13.36 -1.91
C LEU A 82 11.67 -13.80 -0.55
N ASN A 83 11.33 -15.09 -0.38
CA ASN A 83 10.94 -15.63 0.94
C ASN A 83 12.08 -15.59 1.97
N SER A 84 13.33 -15.52 1.52
CA SER A 84 14.52 -15.35 2.38
C SER A 84 15.02 -13.90 2.45
N PHE A 85 14.33 -12.97 1.77
CA PHE A 85 14.70 -11.56 1.77
C PHE A 85 14.42 -10.92 3.13
N ASN A 86 15.38 -10.15 3.66
CA ASN A 86 15.15 -9.35 4.85
C ASN A 86 14.32 -8.11 4.50
N PHE A 87 13.00 -8.20 4.71
CA PHE A 87 12.05 -7.12 4.43
C PHE A 87 12.22 -5.86 5.29
N SER A 88 13.04 -5.89 6.35
CA SER A 88 13.22 -4.71 7.22
C SER A 88 13.71 -3.47 6.46
N HIS A 89 14.49 -3.65 5.40
CA HIS A 89 14.96 -2.54 4.56
C HIS A 89 13.93 -1.98 3.59
N LEU A 90 12.79 -2.64 3.43
CA LEU A 90 11.67 -2.18 2.63
C LEU A 90 10.53 -1.65 3.50
N GLU A 91 10.67 -1.67 4.83
CA GLU A 91 9.58 -1.36 5.75
C GLU A 91 9.09 0.08 5.58
N ASP A 92 9.99 1.03 5.32
CA ASP A 92 9.61 2.43 5.07
C ASP A 92 8.74 2.56 3.81
N GLU A 93 9.17 1.92 2.71
CA GLU A 93 8.42 1.93 1.44
C GLU A 93 7.10 1.20 1.58
N ILE A 94 7.10 0.03 2.20
CA ILE A 94 5.91 -0.80 2.42
C ILE A 94 4.92 -0.06 3.31
N SER A 95 5.37 0.54 4.41
CA SER A 95 4.53 1.32 5.31
C SER A 95 3.91 2.52 4.58
N PHE A 96 4.72 3.26 3.82
CA PHE A 96 4.26 4.41 3.04
C PHE A 96 3.25 4.01 1.95
N ILE A 97 3.54 2.95 1.19
CA ILE A 97 2.62 2.42 0.16
C ILE A 97 1.33 1.96 0.82
N SER A 98 1.40 1.27 1.96
CA SER A 98 0.22 0.80 2.68
C SER A 98 -0.67 1.96 3.14
N GLU A 99 -0.07 3.01 3.70
CA GLU A 99 -0.79 4.20 4.14
C GLU A 99 -1.44 4.97 2.98
N ASN A 100 -0.80 4.97 1.80
CA ASN A 100 -1.26 5.68 0.61
C ASN A 100 -1.92 4.78 -0.44
N PHE A 101 -2.18 3.50 -0.12
CA PHE A 101 -2.59 2.50 -1.10
C PHE A 101 -3.88 2.91 -1.82
N TYR A 102 -4.87 3.39 -1.06
CA TYR A 102 -6.14 3.90 -1.58
C TYR A 102 -5.98 5.02 -2.63
N LEU A 103 -4.94 5.85 -2.52
CA LEU A 103 -4.64 6.87 -3.51
C LEU A 103 -3.98 6.26 -4.74
N MET A 104 -3.08 5.31 -4.57
CA MET A 104 -2.27 4.73 -5.65
C MET A 104 -3.10 3.85 -6.60
N ILE A 105 -4.14 3.17 -6.10
CA ILE A 105 -5.07 2.38 -6.91
C ILE A 105 -6.21 3.22 -7.54
N ARG A 106 -6.29 4.52 -7.22
CA ARG A 106 -7.32 5.39 -7.79
C ARG A 106 -7.01 5.63 -9.26
N GLN A 107 -7.97 5.30 -10.12
CA GLN A 107 -7.92 5.65 -11.53
C GLN A 107 -8.08 7.16 -11.68
N ASP A 108 -7.08 7.78 -12.29
CA ASP A 108 -7.01 9.21 -12.49
C ASP A 108 -6.24 9.44 -13.80
N GLU A 109 -6.97 9.79 -14.86
CA GLU A 109 -6.44 9.89 -16.23
C GLU A 109 -5.37 10.98 -16.36
N GLU A 110 -5.34 11.95 -15.43
CA GLU A 110 -4.41 13.08 -15.47
C GLU A 110 -3.07 12.79 -14.78
N ARG A 111 -2.91 11.62 -14.14
CA ARG A 111 -1.67 11.29 -13.44
C ARG A 111 -0.57 10.89 -14.40
N LYS A 112 0.63 11.43 -14.13
CA LYS A 112 1.85 11.20 -14.92
C LYS A 112 2.32 9.74 -14.90
N MET A 113 2.07 9.02 -13.80
CA MET A 113 2.47 7.63 -13.61
C MET A 113 1.25 6.77 -13.28
N ASN A 114 1.15 5.59 -13.90
CA ASN A 114 0.13 4.59 -13.57
C ASN A 114 0.61 3.71 -12.40
N TYR A 115 0.51 4.25 -11.18
CA TYR A 115 0.93 3.54 -9.96
C TYR A 115 0.21 2.20 -9.78
N GLU A 116 -1.06 2.12 -10.16
CA GLU A 116 -1.84 0.88 -10.09
C GLU A 116 -1.19 -0.22 -10.93
N GLN A 117 -0.75 0.10 -12.14
CA GLN A 117 -0.06 -0.86 -13.00
C GLN A 117 1.28 -1.29 -12.41
N CYS A 118 2.08 -0.33 -11.91
CA CYS A 118 3.36 -0.64 -11.25
C CYS A 118 3.16 -1.54 -10.02
N LEU A 119 2.13 -1.29 -9.21
CA LEU A 119 1.78 -2.13 -8.07
C LEU A 119 1.37 -3.55 -8.51
N LYS A 120 0.61 -3.69 -9.60
CA LYS A 120 0.20 -5.01 -10.13
C LYS A 120 1.37 -5.85 -10.65
N ASP A 121 2.47 -5.21 -11.02
CA ASP A 121 3.66 -5.87 -11.53
C ASP A 121 4.62 -6.30 -10.41
N LEU A 122 4.34 -5.94 -9.14
CA LEU A 122 5.08 -6.41 -7.97
C LEU A 122 4.84 -7.90 -7.71
N GLU A 123 5.82 -8.55 -7.08
CA GLU A 123 5.68 -9.94 -6.66
C GLU A 123 4.62 -10.10 -5.56
N CYS A 124 3.97 -11.26 -5.54
CA CYS A 124 2.90 -11.56 -4.59
C CYS A 124 3.38 -11.43 -3.13
N GLU A 125 4.63 -11.77 -2.85
CA GLU A 125 5.25 -11.63 -1.52
C GLU A 125 5.29 -10.17 -1.05
N ILE A 126 5.56 -9.23 -1.96
CA ILE A 126 5.56 -7.80 -1.65
C ILE A 126 4.13 -7.30 -1.43
N LEU A 127 3.21 -7.70 -2.32
CA LEU A 127 1.79 -7.36 -2.21
C LEU A 127 1.18 -7.88 -0.91
N GLU A 128 1.48 -9.12 -0.55
CA GLU A 128 1.05 -9.72 0.71
C GLU A 128 1.51 -8.88 1.89
N ARG A 129 2.79 -8.47 1.90
CA ARG A 129 3.35 -7.64 2.97
C ARG A 129 2.70 -6.26 3.06
N ILE A 130 2.37 -5.63 1.92
CA ILE A 130 1.59 -4.39 1.88
C ILE A 130 0.20 -4.60 2.46
N PHE A 131 -0.50 -5.68 2.08
CA PHE A 131 -1.88 -5.93 2.51
C PHE A 131 -2.00 -6.35 3.98
N GLN A 132 -0.98 -6.98 4.53
CA GLN A 132 -0.91 -7.35 5.96
C GLN A 132 -0.42 -6.21 6.84
N HIS A 133 0.08 -5.12 6.25
CA HIS A 133 0.64 -4.02 7.00
C HIS A 133 -0.43 -3.29 7.83
N HIS A 134 -0.12 -2.96 9.08
CA HIS A 134 -1.05 -2.34 10.02
C HIS A 134 -1.50 -0.93 9.61
N ASN A 135 -0.69 -0.23 8.80
CA ASN A 135 -1.03 1.09 8.25
C ASN A 135 -1.84 1.03 6.95
N LEU A 136 -2.21 -0.15 6.44
CA LEU A 136 -2.98 -0.25 5.19
C LEU A 136 -4.26 0.60 5.25
N LYS A 137 -4.42 1.50 4.27
CA LYS A 137 -5.63 2.32 4.09
C LYS A 137 -6.30 2.02 2.77
N LEU A 138 -7.62 1.82 2.83
CA LEU A 138 -8.50 1.53 1.69
C LEU A 138 -9.72 2.48 1.71
N PHE A 139 -10.32 2.73 0.55
CA PHE A 139 -11.67 3.33 0.52
C PHE A 139 -12.74 2.30 0.90
N ASP A 140 -12.61 1.08 0.36
CA ASP A 140 -13.53 -0.03 0.56
C ASP A 140 -12.82 -1.35 0.23
N GLU A 141 -13.39 -2.49 0.67
CA GLU A 141 -12.85 -3.81 0.36
C GLU A 141 -13.07 -4.22 -1.10
N ASP A 142 -14.08 -3.65 -1.78
CA ASP A 142 -14.34 -3.92 -3.20
C ASP A 142 -13.17 -3.47 -4.07
N SER A 143 -12.53 -2.34 -3.73
CA SER A 143 -11.36 -1.80 -4.41
C SER A 143 -10.16 -2.73 -4.27
N LEU A 144 -9.90 -3.25 -3.06
CA LEU A 144 -8.84 -4.23 -2.84
C LEU A 144 -9.12 -5.54 -3.57
N PHE A 145 -10.36 -6.03 -3.51
CA PHE A 145 -10.78 -7.24 -4.20
C PHE A 145 -10.56 -7.13 -5.71
N ASN A 146 -10.99 -6.03 -6.33
CA ASN A 146 -10.81 -5.82 -7.76
C ASN A 146 -9.33 -5.65 -8.14
N PHE A 147 -8.52 -5.05 -7.28
CA PHE A 147 -7.07 -5.00 -7.46
C PHE A 147 -6.46 -6.41 -7.49
N ILE A 148 -6.74 -7.24 -6.48
CA ILE A 148 -6.23 -8.62 -6.39
C ILE A 148 -6.74 -9.47 -7.56
N PHE A 149 -7.99 -9.29 -7.96
CA PHE A 149 -8.54 -9.94 -9.15
C PHE A 149 -7.71 -9.65 -10.40
N ALA A 150 -7.39 -8.38 -10.66
CA ALA A 150 -6.57 -7.99 -11.80
C ALA A 150 -5.12 -8.53 -11.72
N VAL A 151 -4.55 -8.64 -10.52
CA VAL A 151 -3.25 -9.30 -10.32
C VAL A 151 -3.33 -10.79 -10.65
N ASN A 152 -4.37 -11.48 -10.16
CA ASN A 152 -4.56 -12.90 -10.42
C ASN A 152 -4.71 -13.20 -11.91
N GLU A 153 -5.48 -12.39 -12.66
CA GLU A 153 -5.64 -12.56 -14.11
C GLU A 153 -4.30 -12.55 -14.86
N LYS A 154 -3.34 -11.74 -14.42
CA LYS A 154 -2.01 -11.62 -15.04
C LYS A 154 -0.98 -12.62 -14.48
N SER A 155 -1.18 -13.13 -13.27
CA SER A 155 -0.20 -13.98 -12.60
C SER A 155 -0.06 -15.34 -13.27
N LYS A 156 1.21 -15.75 -13.48
CA LYS A 156 1.56 -17.12 -13.88
C LYS A 156 1.50 -18.10 -12.71
N ASP A 157 1.75 -17.61 -11.50
CA ASP A 157 1.65 -18.40 -10.27
C ASP A 157 0.29 -18.15 -9.64
N LYS A 158 -0.68 -19.00 -10.02
CA LYS A 158 -2.05 -18.91 -9.53
C LYS A 158 -2.10 -19.09 -8.02
N TYR A 159 -1.38 -20.07 -7.49
CA TYR A 159 -1.37 -20.38 -6.05
C TYR A 159 -1.01 -19.14 -5.23
N LYS A 160 0.11 -18.48 -5.52
CA LYS A 160 0.52 -17.27 -4.79
C LYS A 160 -0.48 -16.12 -4.95
N SER A 161 -0.98 -15.91 -6.16
CA SER A 161 -1.94 -14.82 -6.40
C SER A 161 -3.31 -15.05 -5.74
N PHE A 162 -3.74 -16.31 -5.55
CA PHE A 162 -4.98 -16.63 -4.83
C PHE A 162 -4.85 -16.46 -3.32
N ILE A 163 -3.67 -16.72 -2.73
CA ILE A 163 -3.42 -16.47 -1.30
C ILE A 163 -3.64 -15.00 -0.93
N LEU A 164 -3.43 -14.05 -1.85
CA LEU A 164 -3.67 -12.64 -1.58
C LEU A 164 -5.12 -12.34 -1.12
N TYR A 165 -6.10 -13.16 -1.52
CA TYR A 165 -7.49 -13.02 -1.08
C TYR A 165 -7.67 -13.24 0.43
N GLU A 166 -6.74 -13.87 1.13
CA GLU A 166 -6.74 -13.96 2.60
C GLU A 166 -6.76 -12.60 3.29
N ASN A 167 -6.29 -11.56 2.60
CA ASN A 167 -6.21 -10.20 3.11
C ASN A 167 -7.49 -9.38 2.87
N VAL A 168 -8.49 -9.94 2.19
CA VAL A 168 -9.77 -9.29 1.90
C VAL A 168 -10.77 -9.62 3.01
N LYS A 169 -11.46 -8.61 3.53
CA LYS A 169 -12.55 -8.83 4.49
C LYS A 169 -13.87 -9.02 3.76
N PHE A 170 -14.25 -10.28 3.52
CA PHE A 170 -15.45 -10.64 2.74
C PHE A 170 -16.75 -10.10 3.35
N GLU A 171 -16.78 -9.90 4.67
CA GLU A 171 -17.90 -9.27 5.38
C GLU A 171 -18.25 -7.87 4.86
N TYR A 172 -17.29 -7.10 4.33
CA TYR A 172 -17.51 -5.74 3.79
C TYR A 172 -17.54 -5.67 2.26
N LEU A 173 -17.51 -6.81 1.55
CA LEU A 173 -17.67 -6.80 0.10
C LEU A 173 -19.12 -6.51 -0.30
N SER A 174 -19.31 -5.90 -1.47
CA SER A 174 -20.64 -5.83 -2.07
C SER A 174 -21.10 -7.21 -2.56
N SER A 175 -22.42 -7.38 -2.68
CA SER A 175 -22.98 -8.63 -3.24
C SER A 175 -22.46 -8.92 -4.64
N SER A 176 -22.23 -7.89 -5.46
CA SER A 176 -21.63 -8.03 -6.79
C SER A 176 -20.19 -8.54 -6.75
N SER A 177 -19.37 -8.08 -5.79
CA SER A 177 -18.00 -8.59 -5.63
C SER A 177 -17.98 -10.03 -5.15
N ILE A 178 -18.88 -10.40 -4.24
CA ILE A 178 -19.03 -11.79 -3.77
C ILE A 178 -19.46 -12.72 -4.92
N GLU A 179 -20.47 -12.32 -5.70
CA GLU A 179 -20.92 -13.08 -6.87
C GLU A 179 -19.78 -13.25 -7.88
N LYS A 180 -19.06 -12.16 -8.16
CA LYS A 180 -17.87 -12.19 -9.01
C LYS A 180 -16.83 -13.18 -8.47
N PHE A 181 -16.48 -13.13 -7.19
CA PHE A 181 -15.54 -14.07 -6.56
C PHE A 181 -15.98 -15.53 -6.72
N ILE A 182 -17.24 -15.86 -6.39
CA ILE A 182 -17.76 -17.23 -6.49
C ILE A 182 -17.69 -17.75 -7.93
N SER A 183 -17.94 -16.89 -8.92
CA SER A 183 -17.96 -17.28 -10.33
C SER A 183 -16.58 -17.65 -10.91
N ILE A 184 -15.50 -17.15 -10.32
CA ILE A 184 -14.12 -17.27 -10.86
C ILE A 184 -13.19 -18.08 -9.97
N PHE A 185 -13.49 -18.21 -8.68
CA PHE A 185 -12.54 -18.72 -7.71
C PHE A 185 -12.42 -20.23 -7.83
N ASP A 186 -11.18 -20.71 -7.95
CA ASP A 186 -10.89 -22.14 -7.98
C ASP A 186 -10.76 -22.65 -6.53
N VAL A 187 -11.69 -23.53 -6.16
CA VAL A 187 -11.82 -24.13 -4.82
C VAL A 187 -10.56 -24.87 -4.38
N SER A 188 -9.70 -25.30 -5.31
CA SER A 188 -8.41 -25.92 -4.97
C SER A 188 -7.46 -24.99 -4.21
N TYR A 189 -7.67 -23.67 -4.32
CA TYR A 189 -6.91 -22.65 -3.60
C TYR A 189 -7.65 -22.11 -2.37
N LEU A 190 -8.74 -22.76 -1.95
CA LEU A 190 -9.47 -22.36 -0.76
C LEU A 190 -8.64 -22.63 0.50
N THR A 191 -8.19 -21.57 1.16
CA THR A 191 -7.51 -21.67 2.44
C THR A 191 -8.49 -21.55 3.60
N THR A 192 -8.05 -21.95 4.79
CA THR A 192 -8.85 -21.83 6.03
C THR A 192 -9.23 -20.39 6.31
N GLN A 193 -8.36 -19.43 5.98
CA GLN A 193 -8.59 -18.01 6.19
C GLN A 193 -9.65 -17.45 5.23
N ILE A 194 -9.56 -17.78 3.93
CA ILE A 194 -10.59 -17.40 2.95
C ILE A 194 -11.94 -18.01 3.33
N TRP A 195 -11.95 -19.30 3.69
CA TRP A 195 -13.16 -20.00 4.11
C TRP A 195 -13.79 -19.37 5.36
N SER A 196 -12.99 -19.00 6.35
CA SER A 196 -13.45 -18.31 7.56
C SER A 196 -14.10 -16.96 7.23
N SER A 197 -13.48 -16.16 6.36
CA SER A 197 -14.02 -14.87 5.95
C SER A 197 -15.34 -15.02 5.16
N LEU A 198 -15.44 -16.03 4.30
CA LEU A 198 -16.69 -16.38 3.62
C LEU A 198 -17.79 -16.78 4.61
N CYS A 199 -17.46 -17.63 5.60
CA CYS A 199 -18.42 -18.01 6.64
C CYS A 199 -18.91 -16.80 7.44
N GLN A 200 -18.02 -15.88 7.81
CA GLN A 200 -18.39 -14.63 8.49
C GLN A 200 -19.39 -13.83 7.65
N ARG A 201 -19.12 -13.68 6.35
CA ARG A 201 -20.05 -13.01 5.43
C ARG A 201 -21.41 -13.70 5.36
N LEU A 202 -21.47 -15.03 5.34
CA LEU A 202 -22.72 -15.80 5.27
C LEU A 202 -23.57 -15.68 6.55
N MET A 203 -22.94 -15.43 7.69
CA MET A 203 -23.63 -15.25 8.97
C MET A 203 -24.24 -13.84 9.14
N LEU A 204 -23.88 -12.88 8.29
CA LEU A 204 -24.43 -11.51 8.34
C LEU A 204 -25.83 -11.47 7.73
N SER A 205 -26.81 -11.06 8.53
CA SER A 205 -28.21 -10.89 8.11
C SER A 205 -28.43 -9.65 7.24
N ILE A 206 -27.53 -8.66 7.32
CA ILE A 206 -27.52 -7.40 6.56
C ILE A 206 -26.04 -7.10 6.28
N PRO A 207 -25.65 -6.70 5.04
CA PRO A 207 -24.28 -6.28 4.78
C PRO A 207 -23.90 -5.15 5.74
N ALA A 208 -22.75 -5.27 6.39
CA ALA A 208 -22.29 -4.30 7.38
C ALA A 208 -21.99 -2.95 6.69
N ASN A 209 -23.00 -2.08 6.62
CA ASN A 209 -22.86 -0.67 6.24
C ASN A 209 -22.30 0.18 7.38
N GLU A 210 -22.14 -0.39 8.57
CA GLU A 210 -21.34 0.24 9.59
C GLU A 210 -19.89 0.06 9.20
N ILE A 211 -19.29 1.14 8.67
CA ILE A 211 -17.85 1.39 8.73
C ILE A 211 -17.52 1.39 10.22
N ALA A 212 -17.45 0.20 10.82
CA ALA A 212 -17.03 0.00 12.18
C ALA A 212 -15.69 0.71 12.28
N ASN A 213 -15.48 1.49 13.35
CA ASN A 213 -14.26 2.24 13.69
C ASN A 213 -12.99 1.42 13.47
N ASN A 214 -12.57 1.29 12.22
CA ASN A 214 -11.52 0.42 11.78
C ASN A 214 -10.55 1.33 11.06
N ASN A 215 -9.36 1.44 11.65
CA ASN A 215 -8.30 2.31 11.15
C ASN A 215 -7.91 1.99 9.69
N ARG A 216 -8.36 0.89 9.11
CA ARG A 216 -8.12 0.51 7.71
C ARG A 216 -8.91 1.32 6.66
N TYR A 217 -10.03 1.97 7.00
CA TYR A 217 -10.87 2.65 6.02
C TYR A 217 -10.74 4.18 6.05
N THR A 218 -10.56 4.79 4.89
CA THR A 218 -10.45 6.24 4.70
C THR A 218 -11.67 6.79 3.94
N LEU A 219 -12.11 7.99 4.28
CA LEU A 219 -13.22 8.66 3.60
C LEU A 219 -12.87 9.03 2.16
N LYS A 220 -13.76 8.68 1.22
CA LYS A 220 -13.65 9.10 -0.17
C LYS A 220 -13.91 10.60 -0.29
N VAL A 221 -12.86 11.38 -0.56
CA VAL A 221 -13.00 12.81 -0.83
C VAL A 221 -13.62 12.97 -2.23
N ILE A 222 -14.84 13.51 -2.27
CA ILE A 222 -15.50 13.89 -3.52
C ILE A 222 -15.09 15.33 -3.80
N GLU A 223 -14.19 15.52 -4.77
CA GLU A 223 -13.86 16.85 -5.26
C GLU A 223 -15.04 17.37 -6.07
N ILE A 224 -15.74 18.36 -5.52
CA ILE A 224 -16.83 19.04 -6.20
C ILE A 224 -16.18 20.14 -7.04
N PRO A 225 -16.12 20.02 -8.38
CA PRO A 225 -15.54 21.06 -9.21
C PRO A 225 -16.34 22.34 -9.00
N TYR A 226 -15.67 23.39 -8.53
CA TYR A 226 -16.28 24.69 -8.38
C TYR A 226 -16.55 25.27 -9.78
N LYS A 227 -17.75 25.02 -10.30
CA LYS A 227 -18.26 25.75 -11.45
C LYS A 227 -18.58 27.15 -10.96
N ASN A 228 -17.91 28.14 -11.53
CA ASN A 228 -18.02 29.56 -11.20
C ASN A 228 -19.37 30.17 -11.67
N THR A 229 -20.47 29.41 -11.54
CA THR A 229 -21.84 29.78 -11.91
C THR A 229 -22.67 29.86 -10.65
N LEU A 230 -22.98 31.10 -10.21
CA LEU A 230 -23.72 31.43 -8.98
C LEU A 230 -25.12 30.77 -8.82
N ASN A 231 -25.61 30.04 -9.84
CA ASN A 231 -27.01 29.62 -9.94
C ASN A 231 -27.24 28.10 -9.99
N GLU A 232 -26.21 27.26 -9.98
CA GLU A 232 -26.38 25.80 -9.91
C GLU A 232 -26.12 25.33 -8.48
N GLY A 233 -27.13 25.48 -7.63
CA GLY A 233 -27.15 24.82 -6.34
C GLY A 233 -26.99 23.30 -6.51
N LEU A 234 -26.21 22.70 -5.62
CA LEU A 234 -25.98 21.25 -5.52
C LEU A 234 -27.30 20.45 -5.62
N THR A 235 -27.62 19.94 -6.81
CA THR A 235 -28.60 18.88 -6.99
C THR A 235 -27.89 17.54 -6.93
N ILE A 236 -27.66 17.04 -5.72
CA ILE A 236 -27.29 15.64 -5.49
C ILE A 236 -28.60 14.89 -5.22
N CYS A 237 -28.98 14.00 -6.14
CA CYS A 237 -30.12 13.11 -5.97
C CYS A 237 -29.75 11.98 -4.99
N GLY A 238 -30.49 11.88 -3.89
CA GLY A 238 -30.39 10.77 -2.91
C GLY A 238 -31.14 11.11 -1.62
N GLU A 239 -32.06 10.24 -1.22
CA GLU A 239 -33.24 10.48 -0.35
C GLU A 239 -33.00 10.94 1.10
N ASN A 240 -31.77 11.30 1.52
CA ASN A 240 -31.47 11.64 2.92
C ASN A 240 -31.03 13.10 3.17
N ILE A 241 -31.42 14.06 2.31
CA ILE A 241 -30.94 15.46 2.37
C ILE A 241 -32.09 16.49 2.55
N LEU A 242 -33.15 16.15 3.29
CA LEU A 242 -34.14 17.16 3.69
C LEU A 242 -33.59 18.17 4.71
N VAL A 243 -32.49 17.85 5.39
CA VAL A 243 -31.94 18.69 6.48
C VAL A 243 -31.11 19.88 5.94
N ILE A 244 -30.36 19.70 4.85
CA ILE A 244 -29.44 20.76 4.38
C ILE A 244 -30.18 21.86 3.63
N HIS A 245 -31.23 21.51 2.87
CA HIS A 245 -32.03 22.51 2.16
C HIS A 245 -32.77 23.46 3.12
N VAL A 246 -33.22 22.95 4.28
CA VAL A 246 -33.86 23.76 5.32
C VAL A 246 -32.87 24.68 6.02
N ILE A 247 -31.67 24.19 6.34
CA ILE A 247 -30.62 24.97 7.02
C ILE A 247 -30.12 26.12 6.13
N VAL A 248 -29.87 25.88 4.85
CA VAL A 248 -29.42 26.94 3.91
C VAL A 248 -30.50 28.00 3.71
N LYS A 249 -31.78 27.60 3.69
CA LYS A 249 -32.91 28.52 3.56
C LYS A 249 -33.11 29.35 4.83
N LEU A 250 -32.94 28.75 6.02
CA LEU A 250 -32.97 29.44 7.32
C LEU A 250 -31.80 30.43 7.47
N LEU A 251 -30.58 30.05 7.06
CA LEU A 251 -29.42 30.93 7.07
C LEU A 251 -29.59 32.13 6.12
N LYS A 252 -30.16 31.90 4.93
CA LYS A 252 -30.53 33.00 4.02
C LYS A 252 -31.60 33.92 4.62
N LEU A 253 -32.60 33.36 5.31
CA LEU A 253 -33.64 34.16 5.97
C LEU A 253 -33.05 35.00 7.12
N LEU A 254 -32.15 34.42 7.92
CA LEU A 254 -31.41 35.10 8.99
C LEU A 254 -30.52 36.22 8.45
N LEU A 255 -29.79 36.00 7.36
CA LEU A 255 -28.97 37.02 6.71
C LEU A 255 -29.81 38.15 6.12
N LEU A 256 -30.98 37.85 5.55
CA LEU A 256 -31.91 38.87 5.07
C LEU A 256 -32.53 39.70 6.21
N LEU A 257 -32.80 39.08 7.37
CA LEU A 257 -33.29 39.78 8.56
C LEU A 257 -32.22 40.71 9.17
N PHE A 258 -30.93 40.34 9.10
CA PHE A 258 -29.83 41.19 9.59
C PHE A 258 -29.47 42.37 8.69
N VAL A 259 -29.92 42.40 7.44
CA VAL A 259 -29.70 43.52 6.51
C VAL A 259 -30.83 44.57 6.59
N ILE A 260 -31.93 44.27 7.29
CA ILE A 260 -33.13 45.12 7.37
C ILE A 260 -33.30 45.79 8.75
N VAL A 261 -32.36 45.61 9.68
CA VAL A 261 -32.29 46.32 10.99
C VAL A 261 -31.06 47.20 11.03
#